data_AF-A0A2E4BS31-F1
#
_entry.id   AF-A0A2E4BS31-F1
#
_cell.length_a   1.000
_cell.length_b   1.000
_cell.length_c   1.000
_cell.angle_alpha   90.00
_cell.angle_beta   90.00
_cell.angle_gamma   90.00
#
_symmetry.space_group_name_H-M   'P 1'
#
loop_
_entity.id
_entity.type
_entity.pdbx_description
1 polymer ?
#
loop_
_entity_poly.entity_id
_entity_poly.type
_entity_poly.pdbx_seq_one_letter_code
_entity_poly.pdbx_strand_id
1 'polypeptide(L)'
;MHPFEIKKVYLLWICFLFFACALNKYKKNLGTLLFRNSENSELLVLKTILKKLIRVGTLTIVDASGRLHIFSGRSGSTVKVHLHNKFIPWRMVITPTMAIGEGYMEGHLTVEDGTIYDFLSLLGQNIETNGQHPFHLMVEMVSMLFKRFHQFNPHVLSKKNVAHHYDLSQKLYELFLDPDLQYSCAYFESQETDLETAQENKKRHIAAKLMISPGQSVLDIGSGWGGLAIFLA
;
A
#
# COMPACT_ATOMS: atom_id res chain seq x y z
N MET A 1 -5.28 -25.32 -24.97
CA MET A 1 -5.85 -25.29 -23.61
C MET A 1 -4.72 -25.54 -22.62
N HIS A 2 -4.32 -24.49 -21.89
CA HIS A 2 -3.06 -24.45 -21.16
C HIS A 2 -3.14 -25.10 -19.76
N PRO A 3 -2.10 -25.82 -19.30
CA PRO A 3 -2.04 -26.52 -18.00
C PRO A 3 -1.93 -25.60 -16.77
N PHE A 4 -2.17 -24.29 -16.90
CA PHE A 4 -1.99 -23.28 -15.84
C PHE A 4 -3.24 -23.05 -14.96
N GLU A 5 -4.46 -23.28 -15.48
CA GLU A 5 -5.67 -23.14 -14.65
C GLU A 5 -5.74 -24.19 -13.53
N ILE A 6 -5.22 -25.38 -13.81
CA ILE A 6 -5.23 -26.49 -12.86
C ILE A 6 -4.39 -26.14 -11.62
N LYS A 7 -3.25 -25.45 -11.79
CA LYS A 7 -2.36 -25.09 -10.65
C LYS A 7 -2.94 -24.03 -9.71
N LYS A 8 -3.77 -23.09 -10.18
CA LYS A 8 -4.44 -22.11 -9.31
C LYS A 8 -5.47 -22.77 -8.38
N VAL A 9 -6.20 -23.77 -8.90
CA VAL A 9 -7.20 -24.53 -8.12
C VAL A 9 -6.54 -25.40 -7.05
N TYR A 10 -5.40 -26.03 -7.35
CA TYR A 10 -4.65 -26.82 -6.37
C TYR A 10 -4.03 -25.98 -5.25
N LEU A 11 -3.63 -24.73 -5.53
CA LEU A 11 -3.03 -23.84 -4.52
C LEU A 11 -4.08 -23.30 -3.53
N LEU A 12 -5.28 -22.98 -4.01
CA LEU A 12 -6.44 -22.68 -3.17
C LEU A 12 -6.81 -23.88 -2.28
N TRP A 13 -6.72 -25.11 -2.81
CA TRP A 13 -6.97 -26.35 -2.06
C TRP A 13 -5.91 -26.62 -0.98
N ILE A 14 -4.63 -26.35 -1.24
CA ILE A 14 -3.56 -26.52 -0.25
C ILE A 14 -3.67 -25.48 0.88
N CYS A 15 -4.05 -24.23 0.57
CA CYS A 15 -4.39 -23.23 1.58
C CYS A 15 -5.64 -23.64 2.39
N PHE A 16 -6.64 -24.24 1.74
CA PHE A 16 -7.81 -24.80 2.42
C PHE A 16 -7.44 -25.98 3.32
N LEU A 17 -6.48 -26.82 2.93
CA LEU A 17 -5.99 -27.94 3.72
C LEU A 17 -5.13 -27.50 4.91
N PHE A 18 -4.28 -26.49 4.77
CA PHE A 18 -3.52 -25.93 5.89
C PHE A 18 -4.44 -25.21 6.89
N PHE A 19 -5.45 -24.48 6.41
CA PHE A 19 -6.47 -23.86 7.26
C PHE A 19 -7.41 -24.90 7.88
N ALA A 20 -7.78 -25.96 7.15
CA ALA A 20 -8.56 -27.08 7.67
C ALA A 20 -7.78 -27.92 8.69
N CYS A 21 -6.45 -28.02 8.57
CA CYS A 21 -5.59 -28.68 9.54
C CYS A 21 -5.45 -27.85 10.82
N ALA A 22 -5.37 -26.52 10.70
CA ALA A 22 -5.44 -25.59 11.83
C ALA A 22 -6.82 -25.58 12.52
N LEU A 23 -7.90 -25.76 11.75
CA LEU A 23 -9.26 -25.94 12.25
C LEU A 23 -9.56 -27.38 12.73
N ASN A 24 -8.65 -28.34 12.51
CA ASN A 24 -8.87 -29.75 12.89
C ASN A 24 -8.80 -29.98 14.41
N LYS A 25 -8.47 -28.94 15.19
CA LYS A 25 -8.65 -28.94 16.64
C LYS A 25 -10.12 -28.72 17.06
N TYR A 26 -10.99 -28.37 16.11
CA TYR A 26 -12.42 -28.13 16.28
C TYR A 26 -13.21 -28.70 15.09
N LYS A 27 -13.24 -30.03 14.92
CA LYS A 27 -14.10 -30.64 13.90
C LYS A 27 -14.78 -31.92 14.38
N LYS A 28 -16.07 -31.78 14.71
CA LYS A 28 -17.08 -32.78 14.31
C LYS A 28 -18.18 -32.04 13.56
N ASN A 29 -18.46 -32.51 12.34
CA ASN A 29 -19.61 -32.18 11.47
C ASN A 29 -19.58 -30.88 10.65
N LEU A 30 -18.63 -30.73 9.71
CA LEU A 30 -18.67 -29.62 8.74
C LEU A 30 -18.05 -30.00 7.39
N GLY A 31 -18.68 -30.94 6.66
CA GLY A 31 -18.27 -31.33 5.30
C GLY A 31 -19.04 -30.58 4.21
N THR A 32 -20.31 -30.27 4.44
CA THR A 32 -21.24 -29.82 3.39
C THR A 32 -21.56 -28.32 3.43
N LEU A 33 -21.11 -27.60 4.47
CA LEU A 33 -21.41 -26.17 4.70
C LEU A 33 -20.36 -25.20 4.11
N LEU A 34 -19.23 -25.72 3.62
CA LEU A 34 -18.02 -24.90 3.39
C LEU A 34 -17.97 -24.15 2.06
N PHE A 35 -18.74 -24.55 1.04
CA PHE A 35 -18.74 -23.85 -0.26
C PHE A 35 -19.80 -22.75 -0.39
N ARG A 36 -20.79 -22.69 0.52
CA ARG A 36 -21.80 -21.61 0.57
C ARG A 36 -21.50 -20.56 1.66
N ASN A 37 -20.44 -20.77 2.45
CA ASN A 37 -20.07 -19.92 3.60
C ASN A 37 -18.75 -19.14 3.46
N SER A 38 -18.01 -19.24 2.34
CA SER A 38 -16.71 -18.56 2.24
C SER A 38 -16.86 -17.02 2.28
N GLU A 39 -17.89 -16.47 1.61
CA GLU A 39 -18.16 -15.01 1.58
C GLU A 39 -18.32 -14.40 2.99
N ASN A 40 -18.92 -15.12 3.94
CA ASN A 40 -19.09 -14.64 5.32
C ASN A 40 -17.80 -14.77 6.15
N SER A 41 -16.95 -15.76 5.84
CA SER A 41 -15.74 -16.04 6.61
C SER A 41 -14.60 -15.06 6.32
N GLU A 42 -14.46 -14.61 5.07
CA GLU A 42 -13.38 -13.72 4.63
C GLU A 42 -13.56 -12.30 5.20
N LEU A 43 -14.80 -11.80 5.11
CA LEU A 43 -15.19 -10.54 5.72
C LEU A 43 -15.07 -10.58 7.26
N LEU A 44 -15.32 -11.74 7.89
CA LEU A 44 -15.16 -11.92 9.34
C LEU A 44 -13.70 -11.82 9.78
N VAL A 45 -12.78 -12.39 9.01
CA VAL A 45 -11.34 -12.26 9.26
C VAL A 45 -10.91 -10.81 9.11
N LEU A 46 -11.26 -10.16 7.99
CA LEU A 46 -10.92 -8.74 7.77
C LEU A 46 -11.48 -7.86 8.89
N LYS A 47 -12.74 -8.07 9.30
CA LYS A 47 -13.36 -7.37 10.44
C LYS A 47 -12.56 -7.52 11.72
N THR A 48 -12.11 -8.73 12.02
CA THR A 48 -11.33 -9.02 13.24
C THR A 48 -10.00 -8.29 13.22
N ILE A 49 -9.36 -8.23 12.06
CA ILE A 49 -8.11 -7.50 11.84
C ILE A 49 -8.33 -6.00 12.02
N LEU A 50 -9.29 -5.43 11.29
CA LEU A 50 -9.59 -4.00 11.32
C LEU A 50 -10.05 -3.53 12.69
N LYS A 51 -10.81 -4.34 13.43
CA LYS A 51 -11.20 -4.03 14.81
C LYS A 51 -10.01 -3.93 15.76
N LYS A 52 -8.93 -4.67 15.51
CA LYS A 52 -7.68 -4.57 16.30
C LYS A 52 -6.79 -3.44 15.81
N LEU A 53 -6.79 -3.19 14.50
CA LEU A 53 -5.98 -2.18 13.85
C LEU A 53 -6.47 -0.76 14.16
N ILE A 54 -7.76 -0.49 13.98
CA ILE A 54 -8.35 0.85 14.13
C ILE A 54 -8.58 1.14 15.62
N ARG A 55 -7.66 1.92 16.19
CA ARG A 55 -7.65 2.43 17.57
C ARG A 55 -7.77 3.96 17.64
N VAL A 56 -7.55 4.66 16.53
CA VAL A 56 -7.65 6.12 16.39
C VAL A 56 -8.53 6.43 15.20
N GLY A 57 -9.49 7.36 15.37
CA GLY A 57 -10.43 7.71 14.33
C GLY A 57 -11.49 6.64 14.08
N THR A 58 -12.21 6.79 12.96
CA THR A 58 -13.31 5.91 12.56
C THR A 58 -13.17 5.53 11.09
N LEU A 59 -13.11 4.23 10.82
CA LEU A 59 -13.18 3.66 9.48
C LEU A 59 -14.56 3.02 9.28
N THR A 60 -15.32 3.51 8.31
CA THR A 60 -16.57 2.89 7.86
C THR A 60 -16.33 2.19 6.53
N ILE A 61 -16.67 0.90 6.45
CA ILE A 61 -16.59 0.11 5.22
C ILE A 61 -18.01 -0.26 4.79
N VAL A 62 -18.39 0.12 3.58
CA VAL A 62 -19.57 -0.39 2.88
C VAL A 62 -19.11 -1.58 2.04
N ASP A 63 -19.57 -2.78 2.34
CA ASP A 63 -19.21 -3.97 1.56
C ASP A 63 -19.99 -4.06 0.23
N ALA A 64 -19.61 -5.02 -0.62
CA ALA A 64 -20.23 -5.23 -1.93
C ALA A 64 -21.71 -5.66 -1.85
N SER A 65 -22.21 -6.00 -0.66
CA SER A 65 -23.62 -6.25 -0.40
C SER A 65 -24.36 -5.05 0.19
N GLY A 66 -23.72 -3.89 0.28
CA GLY A 66 -24.26 -2.66 0.85
C GLY A 66 -24.30 -2.65 2.39
N ARG A 67 -23.69 -3.63 3.07
CA ARG A 67 -23.68 -3.67 4.54
C ARG A 67 -22.58 -2.77 5.07
N LEU A 68 -22.93 -2.01 6.10
CA LEU A 68 -22.04 -1.09 6.81
C LEU A 68 -21.27 -1.80 7.91
N HIS A 69 -19.96 -1.59 7.95
CA HIS A 69 -19.07 -2.07 9.00
C HIS A 69 -18.28 -0.89 9.55
N ILE A 70 -18.50 -0.57 10.82
CA ILE A 70 -17.88 0.59 11.47
C ILE A 70 -16.82 0.10 12.44
N PHE A 71 -15.62 0.64 12.31
CA PHE A 71 -14.48 0.40 13.20
C PHE A 71 -14.05 1.74 13.78
N SER A 72 -14.22 1.93 15.08
CA SER A 72 -13.95 3.19 15.77
C SER A 72 -13.03 2.97 16.95
N GLY A 73 -12.14 3.94 17.19
CA GLY A 73 -11.27 4.01 18.35
C GLY A 73 -11.47 5.31 19.14
N ARG A 74 -10.36 5.87 19.65
CA ARG A 74 -10.35 7.21 20.23
C ARG A 74 -10.65 8.27 19.16
N SER A 75 -11.00 9.48 19.60
CA SER A 75 -11.29 10.62 18.70
C SER A 75 -10.20 10.80 17.63
N GLY A 76 -10.62 11.07 16.39
CA GLY A 76 -9.74 11.20 15.23
C GLY A 76 -10.52 11.35 13.92
N SER A 77 -9.81 11.25 12.79
CA SER A 77 -10.41 11.38 11.45
C SER A 77 -11.42 10.26 11.18
N THR A 78 -12.47 10.61 10.42
CA THR A 78 -13.50 9.66 9.99
C THR A 78 -13.40 9.49 8.49
N VAL A 79 -13.27 8.23 8.04
CA VAL A 79 -13.15 7.89 6.63
C VAL A 79 -14.17 6.80 6.31
N LYS A 80 -14.85 6.95 5.17
CA LYS A 80 -15.80 5.97 4.65
C LYS A 80 -15.30 5.44 3.32
N VAL A 81 -15.23 4.12 3.18
CA VAL A 81 -14.80 3.44 1.96
C VAL A 81 -15.84 2.43 1.50
N HIS A 82 -15.98 2.28 0.19
CA HIS A 82 -16.82 1.28 -0.44
C HIS A 82 -15.96 0.20 -1.07
N LEU A 83 -16.32 -1.05 -0.83
CA LEU A 83 -15.74 -2.21 -1.49
C LEU A 83 -16.78 -2.75 -2.48
N HIS A 84 -16.63 -2.41 -3.75
CA HIS A 84 -17.60 -2.79 -4.80
C HIS A 84 -17.48 -4.26 -5.20
N ASN A 85 -16.39 -4.93 -4.81
CA ASN A 85 -16.10 -6.29 -5.19
C ASN A 85 -15.88 -7.20 -3.96
N LYS A 86 -16.52 -8.36 -3.98
CA LYS A 86 -16.47 -9.39 -2.93
C LYS A 86 -15.09 -10.03 -2.75
N PHE A 87 -14.20 -9.96 -3.75
CA PHE A 87 -12.86 -10.56 -3.69
C PHE A 87 -11.84 -9.67 -2.97
N ILE A 88 -12.09 -8.37 -2.84
CA ILE A 88 -11.15 -7.41 -2.25
C ILE A 88 -10.86 -7.70 -0.76
N PRO A 89 -11.86 -8.03 0.09
CA PRO A 89 -11.61 -8.33 1.50
C PRO A 89 -10.59 -9.44 1.74
N TRP A 90 -10.65 -10.53 0.97
CA TRP A 90 -9.70 -11.63 1.10
C TRP A 90 -8.30 -11.24 0.61
N ARG A 91 -8.22 -10.51 -0.51
CA ARG A 91 -6.94 -9.97 -1.01
C ARG A 91 -6.31 -9.00 -0.01
N MET A 92 -7.10 -8.20 0.71
CA MET A 92 -6.61 -7.30 1.75
C MET A 92 -5.99 -8.03 2.94
N VAL A 93 -6.46 -9.24 3.27
CA VAL A 93 -5.87 -10.05 4.35
C VAL A 93 -4.50 -10.62 3.95
N ILE A 94 -4.32 -10.97 2.67
CA ILE A 94 -3.12 -11.68 2.19
C ILE A 94 -2.05 -10.72 1.66
N THR A 95 -2.47 -9.73 0.89
CA THR A 95 -1.61 -8.72 0.25
C THR A 95 -2.22 -7.33 0.41
N PRO A 96 -2.29 -6.77 1.64
CA PRO A 96 -2.99 -5.53 1.93
C PRO A 96 -2.54 -4.35 1.04
N THR A 97 -1.23 -4.13 0.91
CA THR A 97 -0.67 -3.01 0.15
C THR A 97 -1.08 -3.05 -1.32
N MET A 98 -1.02 -4.22 -1.97
CA MET A 98 -1.41 -4.38 -3.38
C MET A 98 -2.92 -4.34 -3.55
N ALA A 99 -3.68 -4.99 -2.67
CA ALA A 99 -5.13 -5.05 -2.78
C ALA A 99 -5.79 -3.67 -2.62
N ILE A 100 -5.23 -2.81 -1.75
CA ILE A 100 -5.70 -1.43 -1.61
C ILE A 100 -5.38 -0.62 -2.87
N GLY A 101 -4.13 -0.69 -3.34
CA GLY A 101 -3.68 0.07 -4.52
C GLY A 101 -4.43 -0.32 -5.79
N GLU A 102 -4.40 -1.61 -6.15
CA GLU A 102 -5.11 -2.14 -7.32
C GLU A 102 -6.61 -1.94 -7.19
N GLY A 103 -7.17 -2.19 -5.99
CA GLY A 103 -8.60 -2.01 -5.74
C GLY A 103 -9.05 -0.57 -5.99
N TYR A 104 -8.25 0.42 -5.59
CA TYR A 104 -8.55 1.83 -5.87
C TYR A 104 -8.39 2.16 -7.36
N MET A 105 -7.30 1.72 -7.99
CA MET A 105 -7.05 1.97 -9.42
C MET A 105 -8.12 1.36 -10.33
N GLU A 106 -8.64 0.18 -9.98
CA GLU A 106 -9.68 -0.53 -10.73
C GLU A 106 -11.11 -0.08 -10.35
N GLY A 107 -11.26 0.87 -9.41
CA GLY A 107 -12.58 1.33 -8.93
C GLY A 107 -13.33 0.31 -8.08
N HIS A 108 -12.66 -0.75 -7.61
CA HIS A 108 -13.20 -1.73 -6.67
C HIS A 108 -13.18 -1.24 -5.21
N LEU A 109 -12.36 -0.23 -4.92
CA LEU A 109 -12.32 0.51 -3.67
C LEU A 109 -12.52 1.98 -3.99
N THR A 110 -13.53 2.61 -3.41
CA THR A 110 -13.72 4.07 -3.50
C THR A 110 -13.81 4.69 -2.11
N VAL A 111 -13.41 5.94 -1.99
CA VAL A 111 -13.54 6.71 -0.75
C VAL A 111 -14.73 7.66 -0.92
N GLU A 112 -15.64 7.68 0.05
CA GLU A 112 -16.77 8.61 0.09
C GLU A 112 -16.44 9.79 1.01
N ASP A 113 -16.85 11.00 0.61
CA ASP A 113 -16.67 12.25 1.36
C ASP A 113 -15.22 12.52 1.79
N GLY A 114 -14.25 12.14 0.95
CA GLY A 114 -12.82 12.32 1.25
C GLY A 114 -11.92 11.82 0.11
N THR A 115 -10.62 11.74 0.41
CA THR A 115 -9.59 11.33 -0.55
C THR A 115 -8.94 10.01 -0.16
N ILE A 116 -8.23 9.39 -1.10
CA ILE A 116 -7.37 8.25 -0.78
C ILE A 116 -6.29 8.61 0.26
N TYR A 117 -5.85 9.87 0.30
CA TYR A 117 -4.89 10.33 1.31
C TYR A 117 -5.48 10.20 2.70
N ASP A 118 -6.72 10.64 2.92
CA ASP A 118 -7.39 10.52 4.22
C ASP A 118 -7.46 9.06 4.70
N PHE A 119 -7.78 8.15 3.77
CA PHE A 119 -7.80 6.73 4.04
C PHE A 119 -6.42 6.18 4.41
N LEU A 120 -5.39 6.48 3.62
CA LEU A 120 -4.03 6.02 3.86
C LEU A 120 -3.44 6.63 5.14
N SER A 121 -3.73 7.91 5.42
CA SER A 121 -3.33 8.59 6.66
C SER A 121 -3.98 7.96 7.88
N LEU A 122 -5.28 7.65 7.83
CA LEU A 122 -5.96 6.94 8.93
C LEU A 122 -5.32 5.57 9.19
N LEU A 123 -5.02 4.81 8.13
CA LEU A 123 -4.34 3.52 8.27
C LEU A 123 -2.91 3.69 8.83
N GLY A 124 -2.14 4.65 8.31
CA GLY A 124 -0.78 4.95 8.75
C GLY A 124 -0.69 5.32 10.23
N GLN A 125 -1.55 6.24 10.68
CA GLN A 125 -1.63 6.63 12.10
C GLN A 125 -1.94 5.45 13.02
N ASN A 126 -2.82 4.55 12.58
CA ASN A 126 -3.19 3.36 13.33
C ASN A 126 -2.08 2.29 13.34
N ILE A 127 -1.30 2.16 12.27
CA ILE A 127 -0.13 1.29 12.22
C ILE A 127 0.95 1.80 13.18
N GLU A 128 1.24 3.10 13.15
CA GLU A 128 2.22 3.75 14.04
C GLU A 128 1.82 3.66 15.51
N THR A 129 0.54 3.92 15.82
CA THR A 129 0.01 3.85 17.19
C THR A 129 -0.02 2.42 17.75
N ASN A 130 -0.19 1.40 16.91
CA ASN A 130 -0.26 -0.01 17.34
C ASN A 130 1.11 -0.67 17.59
N GLY A 131 2.14 0.12 17.86
CA GLY A 131 3.52 -0.31 18.16
C GLY A 131 3.62 -1.73 18.71
N GLN A 132 4.17 -2.63 17.87
CA GLN A 132 4.54 -4.01 18.18
C GLN A 132 3.44 -4.94 18.73
N HIS A 133 2.19 -4.83 18.27
CA HIS A 133 1.27 -5.94 18.52
C HIS A 133 1.78 -7.22 17.80
N PRO A 134 1.86 -8.40 18.45
CA PRO A 134 2.34 -9.66 17.84
C PRO A 134 1.59 -10.09 16.57
N PHE A 135 0.46 -9.44 16.27
CA PHE A 135 -0.29 -9.61 15.04
C PHE A 135 0.40 -8.95 13.83
N HIS A 136 1.11 -7.84 13.99
CA HIS A 136 1.92 -7.22 12.94
C HIS A 136 3.03 -8.17 12.48
N LEU A 137 3.75 -8.76 13.43
CA LEU A 137 4.76 -9.80 13.18
C LEU A 137 4.16 -11.02 12.45
N MET A 138 2.95 -11.44 12.81
CA MET A 138 2.27 -12.55 12.15
C MET A 138 1.85 -12.20 10.71
N VAL A 139 1.31 -11.00 10.49
CA VAL A 139 0.94 -10.50 9.15
C VAL A 139 2.17 -10.26 8.28
N GLU A 140 3.26 -9.74 8.85
CA GLU A 140 4.55 -9.60 8.16
C GLU A 140 5.16 -10.96 7.84
N MET A 141 5.10 -11.94 8.75
CA MET A 141 5.61 -13.29 8.51
C MET A 141 4.82 -13.99 7.41
N VAL A 142 3.49 -13.90 7.44
CA VAL A 142 2.60 -14.37 6.37
C VAL A 142 2.92 -13.64 5.07
N SER A 143 3.02 -12.32 5.09
CA SER A 143 3.37 -11.50 3.93
C SER A 143 4.78 -11.84 3.40
N MET A 144 5.75 -12.20 4.24
CA MET A 144 7.10 -12.62 3.84
C MET A 144 7.11 -14.01 3.20
N LEU A 145 6.37 -14.95 3.78
CA LEU A 145 6.15 -16.28 3.20
C LEU A 145 5.51 -16.16 1.81
N PHE A 146 4.49 -15.30 1.67
CA PHE A 146 3.85 -15.02 0.38
C PHE A 146 4.68 -14.14 -0.55
N LYS A 147 5.50 -13.21 -0.05
CA LYS A 147 6.46 -12.40 -0.85
C LYS A 147 7.38 -13.30 -1.65
N ARG A 148 7.86 -14.42 -1.09
CA ARG A 148 8.73 -15.36 -1.83
C ARG A 148 8.01 -16.06 -2.99
N PHE A 149 6.70 -16.23 -2.90
CA PHE A 149 5.88 -16.79 -3.98
C PHE A 149 5.37 -15.72 -4.96
N HIS A 150 5.11 -14.49 -4.51
CA HIS A 150 4.69 -13.35 -5.34
C HIS A 150 5.85 -12.67 -6.08
N GLN A 151 7.05 -12.66 -5.48
CA GLN A 151 8.30 -12.22 -6.11
C GLN A 151 8.88 -13.27 -7.03
N PHE A 152 8.24 -14.44 -7.20
CA PHE A 152 8.59 -15.37 -8.25
C PHE A 152 8.14 -14.79 -9.59
N ASN A 153 8.90 -13.80 -10.04
CA ASN A 153 8.78 -13.14 -11.32
C ASN A 153 9.99 -13.54 -12.16
N PRO A 154 9.92 -14.66 -12.91
CA PRO A 154 11.00 -15.11 -13.77
C PRO A 154 11.53 -13.94 -14.62
N HIS A 155 12.84 -13.83 -14.79
CA HIS A 155 13.49 -12.69 -15.47
C HIS A 155 12.84 -12.31 -16.82
N VAL A 156 12.26 -13.28 -17.53
CA VAL A 156 11.53 -13.11 -18.80
C VAL A 156 10.18 -12.40 -18.62
N LEU A 157 9.44 -12.68 -17.55
CA LEU A 157 8.19 -12.01 -17.20
C LEU A 157 8.44 -10.65 -16.55
N SER A 158 9.52 -10.51 -15.76
CA SER A 158 9.96 -9.22 -15.23
C SER A 158 10.31 -8.24 -16.35
N LYS A 159 11.08 -8.67 -17.36
CA LYS A 159 11.33 -7.86 -18.57
C LYS A 159 10.04 -7.51 -19.33
N LYS A 160 9.02 -8.37 -19.34
CA LYS A 160 7.75 -8.10 -20.04
C LYS A 160 6.84 -7.13 -19.25
N ASN A 161 6.85 -7.20 -17.92
CA ASN A 161 6.15 -6.28 -17.03
C ASN A 161 6.85 -4.92 -16.95
N VAL A 162 8.19 -4.91 -17.01
CA VAL A 162 9.02 -3.70 -17.08
C VAL A 162 9.00 -3.10 -18.49
N ALA A 163 8.83 -3.89 -19.55
CA ALA A 163 8.69 -3.43 -20.93
C ALA A 163 7.33 -2.78 -21.23
N HIS A 164 6.35 -2.87 -20.33
CA HIS A 164 5.39 -1.79 -20.16
C HIS A 164 6.10 -0.63 -19.44
N HIS A 165 7.14 -0.11 -20.08
CA HIS A 165 7.82 1.07 -19.60
C HIS A 165 6.79 2.17 -19.63
N TYR A 166 6.47 2.67 -18.44
CA TYR A 166 6.05 4.03 -18.23
C TYR A 166 7.14 4.94 -18.83
N ASP A 167 7.14 5.11 -20.15
CA ASP A 167 7.71 6.28 -20.82
C ASP A 167 6.84 7.47 -20.41
N LEU A 168 6.87 7.78 -19.11
CA LEU A 168 6.27 9.00 -18.58
C LEU A 168 7.16 10.11 -19.11
N SER A 169 6.67 10.74 -20.17
CA SER A 169 7.38 11.85 -20.80
C SER A 169 7.68 12.91 -19.76
N GLN A 170 8.81 13.61 -19.90
CA GLN A 170 9.16 14.77 -19.09
C GLN A 170 8.00 15.75 -18.92
N LYS A 171 7.17 15.92 -19.97
CA LYS A 171 5.94 16.74 -19.95
C LYS A 171 4.99 16.41 -18.81
N LEU A 172 4.92 15.15 -18.36
CA LEU A 172 4.08 14.78 -17.22
C LEU A 172 4.65 15.37 -15.93
N TYR A 173 5.97 15.28 -15.73
CA TYR A 173 6.64 15.79 -14.55
C TYR A 173 6.59 17.31 -14.48
N GLU A 174 6.69 17.98 -15.63
CA GLU A 174 6.52 19.44 -15.75
C GLU A 174 5.13 19.94 -15.31
N LEU A 175 4.12 19.06 -15.23
CA LEU A 175 2.79 19.46 -14.74
C LEU A 175 2.70 19.61 -13.22
N PHE A 176 3.63 19.01 -12.46
CA PHE A 176 3.50 18.95 -10.99
C PHE A 176 4.81 19.11 -10.21
N LEU A 177 5.97 19.12 -10.87
CA LEU A 177 7.25 19.45 -10.23
C LEU A 177 7.56 20.94 -10.36
N ASP A 178 8.55 21.38 -9.57
CA ASP A 178 9.16 22.69 -9.69
C ASP A 178 9.96 22.84 -11.00
N PRO A 179 10.33 24.08 -11.40
CA PRO A 179 11.08 24.34 -12.62
C PRO A 179 12.41 23.57 -12.78
N ASP A 180 13.06 23.18 -11.67
CA ASP A 180 14.30 22.39 -11.69
C ASP A 180 14.06 20.86 -11.71
N LEU A 181 12.80 20.45 -11.86
CA LEU A 181 12.35 19.06 -11.94
C LEU A 181 12.87 18.21 -10.76
N GLN A 182 12.82 18.75 -9.54
CA GLN A 182 13.30 18.07 -8.35
C GLN A 182 12.31 16.99 -7.89
N TYR A 183 12.48 15.77 -8.40
CA TYR A 183 11.70 14.61 -7.94
C TYR A 183 12.25 14.00 -6.64
N SER A 184 12.31 14.82 -5.60
CA SER A 184 12.78 14.47 -4.26
C SER A 184 12.10 15.36 -3.21
N CYS A 185 12.18 14.99 -1.93
CA CYS A 185 11.58 15.76 -0.85
C CYS A 185 12.11 17.21 -0.82
N ALA A 186 11.22 18.18 -0.79
CA ALA A 186 11.54 19.59 -0.57
C ALA A 186 11.76 19.89 0.93
N TYR A 187 12.25 21.08 1.25
CA TYR A 187 12.45 21.54 2.63
C TYR A 187 11.60 22.77 2.91
N PHE A 188 10.49 22.57 3.64
CA PHE A 188 9.53 23.62 4.00
C PHE A 188 9.93 24.23 5.35
N GLU A 189 10.21 25.54 5.37
CA GLU A 189 10.52 26.27 6.61
C GLU A 189 9.23 26.70 7.33
N SER A 190 8.14 26.91 6.58
CA SER A 190 6.81 27.19 7.10
C SER A 190 5.73 26.50 6.24
N GLN A 191 4.49 26.47 6.71
CA GLN A 191 3.37 25.83 5.99
C GLN A 191 2.93 26.63 4.75
N GLU A 192 3.28 27.91 4.70
CA GLU A 192 2.95 28.84 3.63
C GLU A 192 4.01 28.85 2.50
N THR A 193 5.13 28.12 2.68
CA THR A 193 6.20 28.05 1.67
C THR A 193 5.71 27.26 0.46
N ASP A 194 5.82 27.83 -0.74
CA ASP A 194 5.52 27.12 -1.99
C ASP A 194 6.56 26.05 -2.33
N LEU A 195 6.23 25.18 -3.29
CA LEU A 195 7.06 24.02 -3.63
C LEU A 195 8.42 24.45 -4.20
N GLU A 196 8.42 25.46 -5.06
CA GLU A 196 9.59 26.01 -5.72
C GLU A 196 10.59 26.55 -4.71
N THR A 197 10.12 27.40 -3.79
CA THR A 197 10.92 27.94 -2.69
C THR A 197 11.40 26.82 -1.76
N ALA A 198 10.55 25.84 -1.46
CA ALA A 198 10.93 24.71 -0.62
C ALA A 198 12.04 23.83 -1.27
N GLN A 199 12.04 23.68 -2.59
CA GLN A 199 13.11 22.97 -3.30
C GLN A 199 14.41 23.78 -3.33
N GLU A 200 14.34 25.11 -3.46
CA GLU A 200 15.51 25.97 -3.31
C GLU A 200 16.09 25.92 -1.90
N ASN A 201 15.24 26.01 -0.88
CA ASN A 201 15.63 25.87 0.52
C ASN A 201 16.30 24.52 0.78
N LYS A 202 15.82 23.43 0.17
CA LYS A 202 16.47 22.12 0.25
C LYS A 202 17.90 22.18 -0.30
N LYS A 203 18.09 22.75 -1.49
CA LYS A 203 19.42 22.86 -2.12
C LYS A 203 20.37 23.70 -1.27
N ARG A 204 19.88 24.83 -0.73
CA ARG A 204 20.63 25.67 0.22
C ARG A 204 21.00 24.91 1.50
N HIS A 205 20.07 24.14 2.05
CA HIS A 205 20.30 23.32 3.25
C HIS A 205 21.36 22.24 3.02
N ILE A 206 21.36 21.60 1.85
CA ILE A 206 22.39 20.64 1.45
C ILE A 206 23.74 21.35 1.30
N ALA A 207 23.79 22.46 0.56
CA ALA A 207 25.02 23.23 0.34
C ALA A 207 25.67 23.68 1.66
N ALA A 208 24.85 24.19 2.59
CA ALA A 208 25.30 24.60 3.92
C ALA A 208 25.91 23.44 4.71
N LYS A 209 25.34 22.23 4.61
CA LYS A 209 25.88 21.03 5.28
C LYS A 209 27.16 20.50 4.64
N LEU A 210 27.33 20.68 3.33
CA LEU A 210 28.53 20.24 2.63
C LEU A 210 29.74 21.14 2.93
N MET A 211 29.52 22.38 3.41
CA MET A 211 30.59 23.32 3.79
C MET A 211 31.63 23.52 2.66
N ILE A 212 31.14 23.60 1.42
CA ILE A 212 31.97 23.66 0.21
C ILE A 212 32.73 24.99 0.16
N SER A 213 33.99 24.95 -0.26
CA SER A 213 34.84 26.12 -0.48
C SER A 213 35.23 26.26 -1.96
N PRO A 214 35.54 27.48 -2.44
CA PRO A 214 35.95 27.68 -3.84
C PRO A 214 37.11 26.79 -4.27
N GLY A 215 37.01 26.20 -5.46
CA GLY A 215 38.02 25.31 -6.04
C GLY A 215 37.88 23.83 -5.65
N GLN A 216 36.89 23.48 -4.82
CA GLN A 216 36.56 22.08 -4.52
C GLN A 216 35.67 21.48 -5.61
N SER A 217 35.82 20.17 -5.85
CA SER A 217 34.94 19.38 -6.73
C SER A 217 33.87 18.64 -5.93
N VAL A 218 32.64 18.63 -6.44
CA VAL A 218 31.50 17.91 -5.83
C VAL A 218 31.04 16.79 -6.77
N LEU A 219 30.72 15.62 -6.20
CA LEU A 219 30.12 14.48 -6.90
C LEU A 219 28.67 14.31 -6.46
N ASP A 220 27.73 14.47 -7.40
CA ASP A 220 26.30 14.23 -7.20
C ASP A 220 25.89 12.87 -7.79
N ILE A 221 25.66 11.87 -6.93
CA ILE A 221 25.30 10.51 -7.33
C ILE A 221 23.80 10.40 -7.46
N GLY A 222 23.31 10.24 -8.69
CA GLY A 222 21.87 10.23 -8.99
C GLY A 222 21.31 11.66 -9.11
N SER A 223 22.01 12.50 -9.86
CA SER A 223 21.72 13.93 -10.02
C SER A 223 20.37 14.27 -10.65
N GLY A 224 19.64 13.27 -11.16
CA GLY A 224 18.36 13.47 -11.84
C GLY A 224 18.52 14.41 -13.04
N TRP A 225 17.78 15.52 -13.04
CA TRP A 225 17.89 16.59 -14.04
C TRP A 225 19.01 17.60 -13.76
N GLY A 226 19.82 17.38 -12.73
CA GLY A 226 21.00 18.19 -12.42
C GLY A 226 20.73 19.45 -11.60
N GLY A 227 19.51 19.67 -11.11
CA GLY A 227 19.16 20.91 -10.40
C GLY A 227 20.01 21.20 -9.14
N LEU A 228 20.48 20.17 -8.42
CA LEU A 228 21.43 20.39 -7.32
C LEU A 228 22.83 20.75 -7.83
N ALA A 229 23.33 20.01 -8.83
CA ALA A 229 24.64 20.26 -9.41
C ALA A 229 24.75 21.67 -10.02
N ILE A 230 23.71 22.14 -10.73
CA ILE A 230 23.65 23.49 -11.30
C ILE A 230 23.59 24.55 -10.20
N PHE A 231 22.85 24.28 -9.11
CA PHE A 231 22.78 25.20 -7.98
C PHE A 231 24.10 25.35 -7.22
N LEU A 232 24.91 24.30 -7.16
CA LEU A 232 26.22 24.32 -6.48
C LEU A 232 27.35 24.89 -7.33
N ALA A 233 27.16 25.02 -8.65
CA ALA A 233 28.16 25.48 -9.61
C ALA A 233 28.27 27.01 -9.63
#